data_AF-A0A444URQ3-F1
#
_entry.id   AF-A0A444URQ3-F1
#
_cell.length_a   1.000
_cell.length_b   1.000
_cell.length_c   1.000
_cell.angle_alpha   90.00
_cell.angle_beta   90.00
_cell.angle_gamma   90.00
#
_symmetry.space_group_name_H-M   'P 1'
#
loop_
_entity.id
_entity.type
_entity.pdbx_description
1 polymer ?
#
loop_
_entity_poly.entity_id
_entity_poly.type
_entity_poly.pdbx_seq_one_letter_code
_entity_poly.pdbx_strand_id
1 'polypeptide(L)'
;MYAQDPTAGCYMYYFQYLTKTYCVDATNETGRLGRLINHSKNGNCQTKLHDINGIPHLILVASRDIEKNEELLYDYGDRSKASLEAHPWLKH
;
A
#
# COMPACT_ATOMS: atom_id res chain seq x y z
N MET A 1 7.60 0.41 -18.04
CA MET A 1 8.19 -0.92 -17.79
C MET A 1 7.20 -1.79 -17.00
N TYR A 2 6.83 -1.44 -15.76
CA TYR A 2 5.85 -2.20 -14.95
C TYR A 2 4.43 -2.27 -15.54
N ALA A 3 3.89 -1.16 -16.08
CA ALA A 3 2.56 -1.15 -16.70
C ALA A 3 2.44 -2.02 -17.98
N GLN A 4 3.55 -2.54 -18.50
CA GLN A 4 3.59 -3.37 -19.70
C GLN A 4 3.95 -4.83 -19.41
N ASP A 5 4.34 -5.15 -18.17
CA ASP A 5 4.59 -6.53 -17.76
C ASP A 5 3.44 -7.00 -16.86
N PRO A 6 2.48 -7.77 -17.39
CA PRO A 6 1.34 -8.26 -16.61
C PRO A 6 1.73 -9.26 -15.51
N THR A 7 2.99 -9.73 -15.47
CA THR A 7 3.50 -10.62 -14.42
C THR A 7 4.06 -9.85 -13.22
N ALA A 8 4.42 -8.58 -13.41
CA ALA A 8 4.88 -7.71 -12.34
C ALA A 8 3.66 -7.12 -11.60
N GLY A 9 3.28 -7.71 -10.47
CA GLY A 9 2.19 -7.18 -9.64
C GLY A 9 2.43 -5.73 -9.18
N CYS A 10 1.36 -5.03 -8.81
CA CYS A 10 1.42 -3.62 -8.39
C CYS A 10 1.85 -3.50 -6.92
N TYR A 11 3.16 -3.42 -6.67
CA TYR A 11 3.74 -3.32 -5.31
C TYR A 11 4.43 -1.96 -5.04
N MET A 12 4.09 -0.93 -5.80
CA MET A 12 4.65 0.42 -5.65
C MET A 12 3.71 1.30 -4.82
N TYR A 13 4.24 1.93 -3.78
CA TYR A 13 3.49 2.88 -2.96
C TYR A 13 4.12 4.27 -3.03
N TYR A 14 3.40 5.23 -3.63
CA TYR A 14 3.83 6.61 -3.73
C TYR A 14 3.35 7.44 -2.54
N PHE A 15 4.21 8.31 -2.01
CA PHE A 15 3.88 9.20 -0.90
C PHE A 15 4.67 10.51 -1.01
N GLN A 16 4.15 11.56 -0.38
CA GLN A 16 4.87 12.83 -0.25
C GLN A 16 5.58 12.89 1.09
N TYR A 17 6.83 13.32 1.09
CA TYR A 17 7.58 13.63 2.30
C TYR A 17 8.33 14.95 2.10
N LEU A 18 8.01 15.93 2.94
CA LEU A 18 8.40 17.33 2.76
C LEU A 18 7.92 17.85 1.39
N THR A 19 8.85 18.34 0.55
CA THR A 19 8.55 18.88 -0.79
C THR A 19 8.81 17.89 -1.92
N LYS A 20 9.06 16.61 -1.60
CA LYS A 20 9.44 15.58 -2.56
C LYS A 20 8.45 14.43 -2.56
N THR A 21 8.22 13.86 -3.74
CA THR A 21 7.50 12.60 -3.91
C THR A 21 8.50 11.46 -3.84
N TYR A 22 8.18 10.46 -3.02
CA TYR A 22 8.95 9.23 -2.86
C TYR A 22 8.08 8.03 -3.23
N CYS A 23 8.73 6.89 -3.45
CA CYS A 23 8.07 5.62 -3.69
C CYS A 23 8.76 4.52 -2.89
N VAL A 24 7.98 3.70 -2.19
CA VAL A 24 8.42 2.38 -1.75
C VAL A 24 8.11 1.41 -2.89
N ASP A 25 9.14 0.90 -3.56
CA ASP A 25 8.98 -0.18 -4.54
C ASP A 25 9.24 -1.53 -3.85
N ALA A 26 8.16 -2.28 -3.61
CA ALA A 26 8.20 -3.60 -3.01
C ALA A 26 7.99 -4.72 -4.04
N THR A 27 8.29 -4.48 -5.32
CA THR A 27 8.16 -5.50 -6.38
C THR A 27 9.02 -6.72 -6.09
N ASN A 28 10.28 -6.49 -5.69
CA ASN A 28 11.19 -7.55 -5.27
C ASN A 28 10.76 -8.13 -3.91
N GLU A 29 10.80 -9.45 -3.81
CA GLU A 29 10.52 -10.13 -2.55
C GLU A 29 11.60 -9.85 -1.51
N THR A 30 11.17 -9.73 -0.26
CA THR A 30 12.04 -9.54 0.89
C THR A 30 11.49 -10.37 2.06
N GLY A 31 12.22 -10.45 3.18
CA GLY A 31 11.70 -11.05 4.41
C GLY A 31 10.60 -10.25 5.11
N ARG A 32 10.15 -9.11 4.55
CA ARG A 32 9.10 -8.26 5.14
C ARG A 32 7.74 -8.58 4.51
N LEU A 33 6.72 -8.70 5.35
CA LEU A 33 5.38 -9.14 4.93
C LEU A 33 4.45 -8.02 4.47
N GLY A 34 4.79 -6.75 4.70
CA GLY A 34 3.89 -5.61 4.44
C GLY A 34 3.38 -5.52 3.00
N ARG A 35 4.18 -5.98 2.01
CA ARG A 35 3.81 -6.01 0.59
C ARG A 35 2.64 -6.95 0.25
N LEU A 36 2.27 -7.84 1.18
CA LEU A 36 1.25 -8.88 0.98
C LEU A 36 -0.11 -8.48 1.56
N ILE A 37 -0.21 -7.32 2.21
CA ILE A 37 -1.44 -6.88 2.88
C ILE A 37 -2.41 -6.36 1.82
N ASN A 38 -3.63 -6.89 1.80
CA ASN A 38 -4.61 -6.67 0.76
C ASN A 38 -5.37 -5.34 0.91
N HIS A 39 -6.15 -5.02 -0.12
CA HIS A 39 -6.94 -3.81 -0.19
C HIS A 39 -8.30 -3.93 0.50
N SER A 40 -8.67 -2.91 1.26
CA SER A 40 -10.07 -2.54 1.50
C SER A 40 -10.15 -1.06 1.87
N LYS A 41 -11.15 -0.34 1.35
CA LYS A 41 -11.42 1.05 1.80
C LYS A 41 -11.82 1.15 3.27
N ASN A 42 -12.42 0.07 3.80
CA ASN A 42 -12.88 -0.02 5.19
C ASN A 42 -12.04 -1.03 5.98
N GLY A 43 -10.76 -1.18 5.62
CA GLY A 43 -9.82 -2.07 6.28
C GLY A 43 -9.53 -1.72 7.74
N ASN A 44 -8.78 -2.60 8.39
CA ASN A 44 -8.40 -2.50 9.81
C ASN A 44 -6.99 -1.93 10.02
N CYS A 45 -6.28 -1.60 8.95
CA CYS A 45 -5.00 -0.92 8.95
C CYS A 45 -5.06 0.41 8.18
N GLN A 46 -4.25 1.36 8.60
CA GLN A 46 -4.02 2.62 7.89
C GLN A 46 -2.52 2.85 7.70
N THR A 47 -2.13 3.44 6.57
CA THR A 47 -0.74 3.81 6.32
C THR A 47 -0.40 5.12 7.04
N LYS A 48 0.82 5.20 7.56
CA LYS A 48 1.35 6.42 8.20
C LYS A 48 2.81 6.60 7.81
N LEU A 49 3.22 7.84 7.61
CA LEU A 49 4.64 8.17 7.47
C LEU A 49 5.26 8.35 8.86
N HIS A 50 6.35 7.62 9.07
CA HIS A 50 7.14 7.68 10.29
C HIS A 50 8.57 8.07 9.94
N ASP A 51 9.00 9.23 10.42
CA ASP A 51 10.37 9.68 10.25
C ASP A 51 11.28 9.01 11.27
N ILE A 52 12.41 8.46 10.81
CA ILE A 52 13.49 8.00 11.67
C ILE A 52 14.78 8.63 11.14
N ASN A 53 15.31 9.61 11.87
CA ASN A 53 16.55 10.31 11.52
C ASN A 53 16.52 10.93 10.12
N GLY A 54 15.40 11.54 9.71
CA GLY A 54 15.24 12.13 8.39
C GLY A 54 14.97 11.15 7.25
N ILE A 55 14.80 9.86 7.56
CA ILE A 55 14.43 8.82 6.60
C ILE A 55 12.94 8.49 6.77
N PRO A 56 12.10 8.76 5.75
CA PRO A 56 10.68 8.44 5.84
C PRO A 56 10.44 6.93 5.69
N HIS A 57 9.70 6.37 6.63
CA HIS A 57 9.24 4.99 6.61
C HIS A 57 7.72 4.96 6.47
N LEU A 58 7.23 4.21 5.48
CA LEU A 58 5.80 3.91 5.39
C LEU A 58 5.49 2.74 6.31
N ILE A 59 4.67 2.99 7.33
CA ILE A 59 4.24 1.97 8.29
C ILE A 59 2.73 1.73 8.19
N LEU A 60 2.29 0.55 8.62
CA LEU A 60 0.88 0.25 8.82
C LEU A 60 0.59 0.27 10.32
N VAL A 61 -0.48 0.96 10.69
CA VAL A 61 -0.97 1.07 12.05
C VAL A 61 -2.40 0.54 12.09
N ALA A 62 -2.75 -0.21 13.12
CA ALA A 62 -4.13 -0.63 13.34
C ALA A 62 -5.04 0.59 13.48
N SER A 63 -6.14 0.64 12.71
CA SER A 63 -7.15 1.71 12.78
C SER A 63 -8.21 1.44 13.85
N ARG A 64 -8.31 0.18 14.29
CA ARG A 64 -9.14 -0.32 15.38
C ARG A 64 -8.51 -1.58 15.96
N ASP A 65 -9.08 -2.12 17.03
CA ASP A 65 -8.71 -3.45 17.52
C ASP A 65 -8.93 -4.50 16.42
N ILE A 66 -7.97 -5.43 16.31
CA ILE A 66 -7.93 -6.48 15.28
C ILE A 66 -7.99 -7.83 15.97
N GLU A 67 -8.99 -8.62 15.62
CA GLU A 67 -9.18 -9.94 16.20
C GLU A 67 -8.18 -10.95 15.63
N LYS A 68 -7.90 -12.00 16.40
CA LYS A 68 -7.03 -13.08 15.92
C LYS A 68 -7.64 -13.73 14.68
N ASN A 69 -6.80 -13.95 13.66
CA ASN A 69 -7.14 -14.49 12.34
C ASN A 69 -7.96 -13.54 11.44
N GLU A 70 -8.18 -12.30 11.86
CA GLU A 70 -8.71 -11.29 10.96
C GLU A 70 -7.66 -10.92 9.90
N GLU A 71 -8.06 -10.86 8.63
CA GLU A 71 -7.17 -10.44 7.55
C GLU A 71 -6.80 -8.97 7.71
N LEU A 72 -5.51 -8.65 7.62
CA LEU A 72 -5.05 -7.27 7.61
C LEU A 72 -5.36 -6.64 6.25
N LEU A 73 -6.04 -5.50 6.27
CA LEU A 73 -6.48 -4.78 5.07
C LEU A 73 -6.24 -3.29 5.22
N TYR A 74 -5.81 -2.62 4.16
CA TYR A 74 -5.69 -1.16 4.12
C TYR A 74 -6.14 -0.57 2.78
N ASP A 75 -6.42 0.73 2.78
CA ASP A 75 -6.79 1.44 1.56
C ASP A 75 -5.56 1.72 0.69
N TYR A 76 -5.53 1.19 -0.53
CA TYR A 76 -4.41 1.38 -1.47
C TYR A 76 -4.36 2.81 -2.02
N GLY A 77 -5.43 3.60 -1.86
CA GLY A 77 -5.48 5.01 -2.22
C GLY A 77 -5.59 5.30 -3.72
N ASP A 78 -5.41 4.30 -4.60
CA ASP A 78 -5.60 4.50 -6.04
C ASP A 78 -7.09 4.65 -6.38
N ARG A 79 -7.41 5.76 -7.05
CA ARG A 79 -8.75 6.13 -7.51
C ARG A 79 -8.76 6.50 -8.99
N SER A 80 -7.66 6.25 -9.70
CA SER A 80 -7.58 6.59 -11.12
C SER A 80 -8.64 5.80 -11.90
N LYS A 81 -9.27 6.44 -12.90
CA LYS A 81 -10.32 5.79 -13.70
C LYS A 81 -9.82 4.50 -14.35
N ALA A 82 -8.60 4.51 -14.89
CA ALA A 82 -7.98 3.35 -15.51
C ALA A 82 -7.76 2.21 -14.50
N SER A 83 -7.25 2.50 -13.29
CA SER A 83 -7.05 1.49 -12.24
C SER A 83 -8.38 0.91 -11.76
N LEU A 84 -9.42 1.74 -11.60
CA LEU A 84 -10.74 1.28 -11.18
C LEU A 84 -11.48 0.45 -12.27
N GLU A 85 -11.14 0.66 -13.54
CA GLU A 85 -11.63 -0.15 -14.67
C GLU A 85 -10.88 -1.49 -14.76
N ALA A 86 -9.54 -1.49 -14.60
CA ALA A 86 -8.72 -2.69 -14.64
C ALA A 86 -8.83 -3.56 -13.38
N HIS A 87 -9.06 -2.94 -12.21
CA HIS A 87 -9.11 -3.59 -10.91
C HIS A 87 -10.36 -3.13 -10.11
N PRO A 88 -11.56 -3.65 -10.44
CA PRO A 88 -12.82 -3.18 -9.84
C PRO A 88 -12.91 -3.33 -8.32
N TRP A 89 -12.13 -4.23 -7.72
CA TRP A 89 -12.05 -4.43 -6.27
C TRP A 89 -11.53 -3.19 -5.52
N LEU A 90 -10.79 -2.29 -6.17
CA LEU A 90 -10.36 -0.99 -5.61
C LEU A 90 -11.52 -0.07 -5.22
N LYS A 91 -12.75 -0.39 -5.64
CA LYS A 91 -13.94 0.38 -5.29
C LYS A 91 -14.44 0.12 -3.88
N HIS A 92 -13.99 -0.96 -3.21
CA HIS A 92 -14.60 -1.50 -2.00
C HIS A 92 -13.66 -1.54 -0.79
#